data_AF-A0A537IDC0-F1
#
_entry.id   AF-A0A537IDC0-F1
#
_cell.length_a   1.000
_cell.length_b   1.000
_cell.length_c   1.000
_cell.angle_alpha   90.00
_cell.angle_beta   90.00
_cell.angle_gamma   90.00
#
_symmetry.space_group_name_H-M   'P 1'
#
loop_
_entity.id
_entity.type
_entity.pdbx_description
1 polymer ?
#
loop_
_entity_poly.entity_id
_entity_poly.type
_entity_poly.pdbx_seq_one_letter_code
_entity_poly.pdbx_strand_id
1 'polypeptide(L)'
;MGIPVLVSRLDKLEEQVFHHVFELSPRQAVMLGLHDYDGLLPDVSADRLKAWADKAVGLLQRVKDEFHELDKEGRQDAQSMETMLERTLFEIQDLRAYSTRPTIYALQLSATPYV
;
A
#
# COMPACT_ATOMS: atom_id res chain seq x y z
N MET A 1 21.65 16.04 -18.80
CA MET A 1 20.36 16.63 -18.41
C MET A 1 19.24 15.63 -18.71
N GLY A 2 18.94 14.71 -17.79
CA GLY A 2 17.90 13.67 -17.99
C GLY A 2 17.14 13.28 -16.71
N ILE A 3 17.26 14.07 -15.64
CA ILE A 3 16.81 13.73 -14.29
C ILE A 3 15.32 14.09 -13.99
N PRO A 4 14.63 15.06 -14.64
CA PRO A 4 13.30 15.46 -14.16
C PRO A 4 12.17 14.45 -14.48
N VAL A 5 12.30 13.64 -15.53
CA VAL A 5 11.21 12.76 -15.98
C VAL A 5 11.09 11.51 -15.11
N LEU A 6 12.21 10.90 -14.72
CA LEU A 6 12.22 9.69 -13.90
C LEU A 6 11.71 9.95 -12.47
N VAL A 7 12.14 11.07 -11.86
CA VAL A 7 11.65 11.50 -10.53
C VAL A 7 10.12 11.68 -10.58
N SER A 8 9.60 12.43 -11.57
CA SER A 8 8.15 12.64 -11.71
C SER A 8 7.32 11.37 -12.00
N ARG A 9 7.95 10.32 -12.51
CA ARG A 9 7.30 9.02 -12.76
C ARG A 9 7.25 8.19 -11.49
N LEU A 10 8.34 8.15 -10.73
CA LEU A 10 8.41 7.47 -9.46
C LEU A 10 7.44 8.10 -8.46
N ASP A 11 7.38 9.43 -8.37
CA ASP A 11 6.45 10.17 -7.51
C ASP A 11 4.99 9.70 -7.72
N LYS A 12 4.59 9.47 -8.99
CA LYS A 12 3.24 9.00 -9.32
C LYS A 12 3.01 7.53 -9.00
N LEU A 13 4.03 6.69 -9.16
CA LEU A 13 3.95 5.27 -8.81
C LEU A 13 3.89 5.12 -7.29
N GLU A 14 4.71 5.86 -6.56
CA GLU A 14 4.70 5.96 -5.11
C GLU A 14 3.33 6.37 -4.60
N GLU A 15 2.76 7.47 -5.12
CA GLU A 15 1.42 7.91 -4.75
C GLU A 15 0.37 6.79 -4.97
N GLN A 16 0.45 6.07 -6.10
CA GLN A 16 -0.45 4.95 -6.39
C GLN A 16 -0.26 3.78 -5.41
N VAL A 17 0.98 3.44 -5.05
CA VAL A 17 1.30 2.37 -4.11
C VAL A 17 0.84 2.75 -2.70
N PHE A 18 1.17 3.95 -2.23
CA PHE A 18 0.74 4.43 -0.92
C PHE A 18 -0.78 4.48 -0.82
N HIS A 19 -1.46 5.05 -1.81
CA HIS A 19 -2.92 5.07 -1.83
C HIS A 19 -3.49 3.65 -1.78
N HIS A 20 -2.98 2.74 -2.61
CA HIS A 20 -3.41 1.35 -2.63
C HIS A 20 -3.20 0.64 -1.29
N VAL A 21 -2.07 0.84 -0.63
CA VAL A 21 -1.81 0.28 0.71
C VAL A 21 -2.73 0.89 1.76
N PHE A 22 -2.97 2.20 1.70
CA PHE A 22 -3.84 2.90 2.64
C PHE A 22 -5.33 2.58 2.46
N GLU A 23 -5.79 2.13 1.28
CA GLU A 23 -7.16 1.61 1.11
C GLU A 23 -7.48 0.47 2.10
N LEU A 24 -6.50 -0.39 2.43
CA LEU A 24 -6.66 -1.47 3.43
C LEU A 24 -6.20 -1.08 4.84
N SER A 25 -5.56 0.07 5.00
CA SER A 25 -5.13 0.58 6.29
C SER A 25 -5.38 2.10 6.42
N PRO A 26 -6.63 2.59 6.29
CA PRO A 26 -6.91 4.03 6.36
C PRO A 26 -6.44 4.64 7.68
N ARG A 27 -6.60 3.89 8.78
CA ARG A 27 -6.08 4.26 10.11
C ARG A 27 -4.59 4.58 10.11
N GLN A 28 -3.78 3.82 9.37
CA GLN A 28 -2.34 4.06 9.30
C GLN A 28 -2.03 5.36 8.54
N ALA A 29 -2.79 5.67 7.49
CA ALA A 29 -2.66 6.94 6.79
C ALA A 29 -2.97 8.13 7.71
N VAL A 30 -4.06 8.05 8.48
CA VAL A 30 -4.42 9.07 9.47
C VAL A 30 -3.34 9.21 10.55
N MET A 31 -2.77 8.12 11.04
CA MET A 31 -1.65 8.16 12.00
C MET A 31 -0.39 8.84 11.44
N LEU A 32 -0.22 8.91 10.12
CA LEU A 32 0.85 9.63 9.45
C LEU A 32 0.47 11.09 9.13
N GLY A 33 -0.70 11.55 9.55
CA GLY A 33 -1.21 12.91 9.31
C GLY A 33 -1.93 13.08 7.97
N LEU A 34 -2.24 11.99 7.27
CA LEU A 34 -2.98 12.03 6.00
C LEU A 34 -4.49 12.00 6.28
N HIS A 35 -5.07 13.19 6.43
CA HIS A 35 -6.48 13.36 6.78
C HIS A 35 -7.47 13.11 5.63
N ASP A 36 -6.99 12.89 4.41
CA ASP A 36 -7.84 12.45 3.28
C ASP A 36 -8.51 11.09 3.55
N TYR A 37 -8.00 10.33 4.53
CA TYR A 37 -8.53 9.03 4.96
C TYR A 37 -9.36 9.10 6.24
N ASP A 38 -9.62 10.29 6.77
CA ASP A 38 -10.42 10.47 7.98
C ASP A 38 -11.83 9.89 7.81
N GLY A 39 -12.30 9.18 8.84
CA GLY A 39 -13.62 8.54 8.84
C GLY A 39 -13.78 7.33 7.93
N LEU A 40 -12.74 6.89 7.21
CA LEU A 40 -12.79 5.69 6.37
C LEU A 40 -12.47 4.42 7.17
N LEU A 41 -13.13 3.32 6.79
CA LEU A 41 -12.82 1.97 7.24
C LEU A 41 -12.48 1.09 6.02
N PRO A 42 -11.56 0.12 6.17
CA PRO A 42 -11.20 -0.74 5.06
C PRO A 42 -12.37 -1.70 4.73
N ASP A 43 -12.65 -1.87 3.45
CA ASP A 43 -13.59 -2.87 2.95
C ASP A 43 -12.86 -4.21 2.77
N VAL A 44 -13.02 -5.07 3.78
CA VAL A 44 -12.33 -6.38 3.88
C VAL A 44 -13.20 -7.55 3.41
N SER A 45 -14.24 -7.26 2.62
CA SER A 45 -15.04 -8.30 1.97
C SER A 45 -14.19 -9.11 0.97
N ALA A 46 -14.56 -10.37 0.73
CA ALA A 46 -13.75 -11.30 -0.08
C ALA A 46 -13.50 -10.77 -1.51
N ASP A 47 -14.53 -10.22 -2.16
CA ASP A 47 -14.41 -9.67 -3.51
C ASP A 47 -13.47 -8.46 -3.56
N ARG A 48 -13.49 -7.64 -2.51
CA ARG A 48 -12.64 -6.46 -2.39
C ARG A 48 -11.19 -6.82 -2.10
N LEU A 49 -10.95 -7.78 -1.22
CA LEU A 49 -9.61 -8.31 -0.98
C LEU A 49 -9.02 -8.96 -2.24
N LYS A 50 -9.85 -9.66 -3.03
CA LYS A 50 -9.40 -10.21 -4.32
C LYS A 50 -9.02 -9.09 -5.29
N ALA A 51 -9.91 -8.12 -5.50
CA ALA A 51 -9.65 -7.00 -6.40
C ALA A 51 -8.41 -6.18 -5.96
N TRP A 52 -8.25 -6.00 -4.65
CA TRP A 52 -7.09 -5.35 -4.06
C TRP A 52 -5.80 -6.12 -4.38
N ALA A 53 -5.80 -7.44 -4.20
CA ALA A 53 -4.63 -8.28 -4.48
C ALA A 53 -4.28 -8.28 -5.98
N ASP A 54 -5.26 -8.38 -6.87
CA ASP A 54 -5.04 -8.32 -8.32
C ASP A 54 -4.36 -6.98 -8.72
N LYS A 55 -4.81 -5.85 -8.15
CA LYS A 55 -4.20 -4.53 -8.39
C LYS A 55 -2.79 -4.42 -7.77
N ALA A 56 -2.57 -5.00 -6.58
CA ALA A 56 -1.27 -5.01 -5.93
C ALA A 56 -0.22 -5.77 -6.75
N VAL A 57 -0.59 -6.91 -7.37
CA VAL A 57 0.30 -7.65 -8.28
C VAL A 57 0.69 -6.78 -9.48
N GLY A 58 -0.26 -6.04 -10.07
CA GLY A 58 0.02 -5.12 -11.17
C GLY A 58 0.95 -3.97 -10.78
N LEU A 59 0.77 -3.39 -9.59
CA LEU A 59 1.67 -2.36 -9.05
C LEU A 59 3.07 -2.90 -8.77
N LEU A 60 3.17 -4.10 -8.19
CA LEU A 60 4.44 -4.76 -7.91
C LEU A 60 5.24 -5.01 -9.19
N GLN A 61 4.58 -5.46 -10.26
CA GLN A 61 5.23 -5.63 -11.56
C GLN A 61 5.79 -4.30 -12.08
N ARG A 62 5.03 -3.21 -11.98
CA ARG A 62 5.49 -1.88 -12.40
C ARG A 62 6.69 -1.39 -11.60
N VAL A 63 6.69 -1.59 -10.28
CA VAL A 63 7.85 -1.27 -9.43
C VAL A 63 9.09 -2.02 -9.91
N LYS A 64 8.96 -3.31 -10.23
CA LYS A 64 10.06 -4.15 -10.74
C LYS A 64 10.55 -3.70 -12.13
N ASP A 65 9.64 -3.34 -13.02
CA ASP A 65 9.98 -2.88 -14.37
C ASP A 65 10.74 -1.54 -14.34
N GLU A 66 10.33 -0.62 -13.45
CA GLU A 66 10.94 0.72 -13.33
C GLU A 66 12.25 0.70 -12.50
N PHE A 67 12.50 -0.35 -11.70
CA PHE A 67 13.64 -0.49 -10.79
C PHE A 67 15.01 -0.27 -11.46
N HIS A 68 15.20 -0.81 -12.66
CA HIS A 68 16.50 -0.81 -13.34
C HIS A 68 16.93 0.59 -13.83
N GLU A 69 16.00 1.52 -13.98
CA GLU A 69 16.26 2.88 -14.45
C GLU A 69 16.60 3.87 -13.31
N LEU A 70 16.51 3.42 -12.05
CA LEU A 70 16.63 4.28 -10.87
C LEU A 70 18.07 4.45 -10.38
N ASP A 71 18.33 5.60 -9.77
CA ASP A 71 19.57 5.86 -9.02
C ASP A 71 19.54 5.15 -7.65
N LYS A 72 20.50 5.45 -6.78
CA LYS A 72 20.59 4.75 -5.48
C LYS A 72 19.38 5.05 -4.59
N GLU A 73 18.91 6.29 -4.55
CA GLU A 73 17.80 6.71 -3.69
C GLU A 73 16.50 6.12 -4.22
N GLY A 74 16.21 6.28 -5.52
CA GLY A 74 15.01 5.70 -6.12
C GLY A 74 14.95 4.17 -6.01
N ARG A 75 16.09 3.47 -6.05
CA ARG A 75 16.12 2.02 -5.79
C ARG A 75 15.71 1.66 -4.37
N GLN A 76 16.03 2.49 -3.38
CA GLN A 76 15.63 2.25 -1.99
C GLN A 76 14.13 2.48 -1.80
N ASP A 77 13.58 3.51 -2.45
CA ASP A 77 12.13 3.77 -2.42
C ASP A 77 11.36 2.66 -3.14
N ALA A 78 11.85 2.19 -4.29
CA ALA A 78 11.29 1.04 -5.00
C ALA A 78 11.30 -0.25 -4.16
N GLN A 79 12.39 -0.55 -3.45
CA GLN A 79 12.45 -1.69 -2.53
C GLN A 79 11.46 -1.56 -1.37
N SER A 80 11.24 -0.33 -0.88
CA SER A 80 10.28 -0.07 0.18
C SER A 80 8.85 -0.31 -0.30
N MET A 81 8.51 0.19 -1.49
CA MET A 81 7.23 -0.07 -2.15
C MET A 81 6.98 -1.55 -2.40
N GLU A 82 7.97 -2.26 -2.95
CA GLU A 82 7.91 -3.71 -3.16
C GLU A 82 7.63 -4.44 -1.84
N THR A 83 8.39 -4.12 -0.79
CA THR A 83 8.21 -4.73 0.54
C THR A 83 6.81 -4.49 1.10
N MET A 84 6.27 -3.28 0.94
CA MET A 84 4.91 -2.94 1.40
C MET A 84 3.85 -3.78 0.69
N LEU A 85 3.93 -3.88 -0.65
CA LEU A 85 2.98 -4.66 -1.45
C LEU A 85 3.07 -6.16 -1.17
N GLU A 86 4.28 -6.71 -1.15
CA GLU A 86 4.52 -8.14 -0.92
C GLU A 86 4.07 -8.56 0.48
N ARG A 87 4.34 -7.73 1.51
CA ARG A 87 3.86 -7.98 2.86
C ARG A 87 2.34 -8.09 2.92
N THR A 88 1.62 -7.14 2.33
CA THR A 88 0.14 -7.15 2.37
C THR A 88 -0.44 -8.28 1.52
N LEU A 89 0.16 -8.58 0.36
CA LEU A 89 -0.20 -9.74 -0.45
C LEU A 89 -0.06 -11.05 0.34
N PHE A 90 1.06 -11.23 1.04
CA PHE A 90 1.29 -12.39 1.92
C PHE A 90 0.23 -12.50 3.02
N GLU A 91 -0.12 -11.39 3.68
CA GLU A 91 -1.18 -11.37 4.70
C GLU A 91 -2.55 -11.80 4.14
N ILE A 92 -2.88 -11.40 2.91
CA ILE A 92 -4.17 -11.70 2.27
C ILE A 92 -4.21 -13.13 1.70
N GLN A 93 -3.17 -13.54 0.97
CA GLN A 93 -3.21 -14.75 0.15
C GLN A 93 -2.69 -15.97 0.89
N ASP A 94 -1.54 -15.83 1.55
CA ASP A 94 -0.84 -16.94 2.19
C ASP A 94 -1.33 -17.16 3.62
N LEU A 95 -1.36 -16.11 4.43
CA LEU A 95 -1.87 -16.18 5.80
C LEU A 95 -3.39 -16.20 5.88
N ARG A 96 -4.05 -15.68 4.83
CA ARG A 96 -5.50 -15.47 4.78
C ARG A 96 -6.01 -14.77 6.03
N ALA A 97 -5.28 -13.74 6.47
CA ALA A 97 -5.40 -13.15 7.80
C ALA A 97 -6.83 -12.70 8.11
N TYR A 98 -7.55 -12.17 7.12
CA TYR A 98 -8.95 -11.77 7.28
C TYR A 98 -9.90 -12.95 7.55
N SER A 99 -9.61 -14.16 7.07
CA SER A 99 -10.40 -15.36 7.38
C SER A 99 -9.94 -16.10 8.64
N THR A 100 -8.65 -15.98 9.00
CA THR A 100 -8.03 -16.78 10.06
C THR A 100 -7.80 -16.03 11.37
N ARG A 101 -7.86 -14.69 11.37
CA ARG A 101 -7.53 -13.83 12.52
C ARG A 101 -8.63 -12.80 12.80
N PRO A 102 -9.69 -13.16 13.54
CA PRO A 102 -10.80 -12.27 13.85
C PRO A 102 -10.41 -10.97 14.57
N THR A 103 -9.25 -10.94 15.25
CA THR A 103 -8.76 -9.73 15.92
C THR A 103 -8.43 -8.58 14.95
N ILE A 104 -8.20 -8.88 13.66
CA ILE A 104 -7.87 -7.87 12.65
C ILE A 104 -9.00 -6.84 12.47
N TYR A 105 -10.26 -7.25 12.66
CA TYR A 105 -11.42 -6.37 12.54
C TYR A 105 -11.48 -5.35 13.67
N ALA A 106 -11.14 -5.76 14.90
CA ALA A 106 -11.17 -4.90 16.07
C ALA A 106 -10.08 -3.81 16.02
N LEU A 107 -8.92 -4.12 15.42
CA LEU A 107 -7.80 -3.17 15.30
C LEU A 107 -8.12 -1.95 14.42
N GLN A 108 -9.15 -2.04 13.57
CA GLN A 108 -9.58 -0.94 12.71
C GLN A 108 -10.50 0.06 13.43
N LEU A 109 -11.07 -0.29 14.59
CA LEU A 109 -12.09 0.50 15.29
C LEU A 109 -11.52 1.45 16.37
N SER A 110 -10.28 1.90 16.21
CA SER A 110 -9.61 2.77 17.20
C SER A 110 -9.75 4.25 16.84
N ALA A 111 -10.32 5.04 17.76
CA ALA A 111 -10.43 6.50 17.64
C ALA A 111 -9.16 7.26 18.08
N THR A 112 -8.13 6.55 18.56
CA THR A 112 -6.87 7.15 19.06
C THR A 112 -6.21 8.14 18.09
N PRO A 113 -6.22 7.93 16.76
CA PRO A 113 -5.63 8.91 15.84
C PRO A 113 -6.28 10.32 15.86
N TYR A 114 -7.47 10.46 16.47
CA TYR A 114 -8.23 11.71 16.52
C TYR A 114 -8.18 12.43 17.88
N VAL A 115 -7.40 11.93 18.84
CA VAL A 115 -7.33 12.45 20.23
C VAL A 115 -5.89 12.69 20.64
#